data_AF-A0A1Z7LQV0-F1
#
_entry.id   AF-A0A1Z7LQV0-F1
#
_cell.length_a   1.000
_cell.length_b   1.000
_cell.length_c   1.000
_cell.angle_alpha   90.00
_cell.angle_beta   90.00
_cell.angle_gamma   90.00
#
_symmetry.space_group_name_H-M   'P 1'
#
loop_
_entity.id
_entity.type
_entity.pdbx_description
1 polymer ?
#
loop_
_entity_poly.entity_id
_entity_poly.type
_entity_poly.pdbx_seq_one_letter_code
_entity_poly.pdbx_strand_id
1 'polypeptide(L)'
;MHWVTENEAVLTMMTALLTFFLGRYTSYREDYREGRKEINDTFYKPFLELYDNEHHSMAWHYTDLSLEMQNSIMEILLTNRYKVHPRIKNKIYELDMYFSSRISPLSRDQELVDEEKEYVEKVFQSIYSYIEKEYVKNNRALYCSLAKRFYFWIIERRT
;
A
#
# COMPACT_ATOMS: atom_id res chain seq x y z
N MET A 1 -51.51 29.65 -13.32
CA MET A 1 -50.41 30.21 -12.49
C MET A 1 -49.93 29.20 -11.44
N HIS A 2 -50.82 28.53 -10.68
CA HIS A 2 -50.48 27.46 -9.71
C HIS A 2 -49.62 26.29 -10.26
N TRP A 3 -49.92 25.80 -11.47
CA TRP A 3 -49.18 24.71 -12.11
C TRP A 3 -47.72 25.06 -12.49
N VAL A 4 -47.42 26.34 -12.71
CA VAL A 4 -46.06 26.79 -13.05
C VAL A 4 -45.17 26.80 -11.81
N THR A 5 -45.73 27.28 -10.69
CA THR A 5 -45.03 27.33 -9.39
C THR A 5 -44.77 25.95 -8.79
N GLU A 6 -45.66 24.97 -9.01
CA GLU A 6 -45.46 23.58 -8.55
C GLU A 6 -44.35 22.88 -9.33
N ASN A 7 -44.29 23.08 -10.66
CA ASN A 7 -43.22 22.52 -11.50
C ASN A 7 -41.85 23.14 -11.20
N GLU A 8 -41.80 24.44 -10.91
CA GLU A 8 -40.57 25.12 -10.48
C GLU A 8 -40.08 24.65 -9.11
N ALA A 9 -41.00 24.41 -8.16
CA ALA A 9 -40.67 23.87 -6.84
C ALA A 9 -40.13 22.43 -6.93
N VAL A 10 -40.76 21.58 -7.74
CA VAL A 10 -40.30 20.20 -7.98
C VAL A 10 -38.92 20.19 -8.66
N LEU A 11 -38.71 21.03 -9.67
CA LEU A 11 -37.42 21.16 -10.34
C LEU A 11 -36.33 21.61 -9.37
N THR A 12 -36.60 22.63 -8.55
CA THR A 12 -35.67 23.14 -7.54
C THR A 12 -35.30 22.06 -6.52
N MET A 13 -36.28 21.28 -6.06
CA MET A 13 -36.04 20.17 -5.14
C MET A 13 -35.19 19.06 -5.77
N MET A 14 -35.45 18.72 -7.03
CA MET A 14 -34.66 17.74 -7.79
C MET A 14 -33.22 18.22 -8.00
N THR A 15 -33.02 19.48 -8.36
CA THR A 15 -31.69 20.08 -8.51
C THR A 15 -30.94 20.11 -7.18
N ALA A 16 -31.60 20.44 -6.07
CA ALA A 16 -30.99 20.42 -4.74
C ALA A 16 -30.55 19.01 -4.32
N LEU A 17 -31.38 17.99 -4.57
CA LEU A 17 -31.04 16.59 -4.31
C LEU A 17 -29.86 16.14 -5.17
N LEU A 18 -29.89 16.40 -6.48
CA LEU A 18 -28.79 16.08 -7.39
C LEU A 18 -27.48 16.74 -6.94
N THR A 19 -27.53 18.03 -6.59
CA THR A 19 -26.35 18.79 -6.12
C THR A 19 -25.83 18.22 -4.80
N PHE A 20 -26.72 17.86 -3.88
CA PHE A 20 -26.34 17.23 -2.61
C PHE A 20 -25.65 15.88 -2.82
N PHE A 21 -26.22 15.00 -3.66
CA PHE A 21 -25.62 13.69 -3.95
C PHE A 21 -24.31 13.81 -4.72
N LEU A 22 -24.21 14.73 -5.69
CA LEU A 22 -22.98 15.02 -6.41
C LEU A 22 -21.91 15.58 -5.47
N GLY A 23 -22.27 16.48 -4.55
CA GLY A 23 -21.37 17.01 -3.52
C GLY A 23 -20.86 15.92 -2.58
N ARG A 24 -21.75 15.05 -2.08
CA ARG A 24 -21.37 13.88 -1.26
C ARG A 24 -20.44 12.93 -2.01
N TYR A 25 -20.73 12.66 -3.27
CA TYR A 25 -19.93 11.75 -4.10
C TYR A 25 -18.54 12.32 -4.42
N THR A 26 -18.45 13.61 -4.71
CA THR A 26 -17.19 14.31 -4.99
C THR A 26 -16.31 14.38 -3.75
N SER A 27 -16.86 14.78 -2.60
CA SER A 27 -16.15 14.75 -1.32
C SER A 27 -15.67 13.35 -0.95
N TYR A 28 -16.52 12.32 -1.06
CA TYR A 28 -16.10 10.94 -0.82
C TYR A 28 -14.94 10.50 -1.73
N ARG A 29 -14.95 10.93 -3.00
CA ARG A 29 -13.85 10.65 -3.93
C ARG A 29 -12.57 11.38 -3.56
N GLU A 30 -12.67 12.61 -3.06
CA GLU A 30 -11.53 13.39 -2.60
C GLU A 30 -10.89 12.74 -1.38
N ASP A 31 -11.67 12.41 -0.35
CA ASP A 31 -11.19 11.72 0.85
C ASP A 31 -10.51 10.39 0.49
N TYR A 32 -11.12 9.64 -0.44
CA TYR A 32 -10.57 8.37 -0.91
C TYR A 32 -9.26 8.55 -1.70
N ARG A 33 -9.14 9.63 -2.47
CA ARG A 33 -7.92 9.98 -3.20
C ARG A 33 -6.81 10.40 -2.24
N GLU A 34 -7.16 11.18 -1.23
CA GLU A 34 -6.25 11.66 -0.19
C GLU A 34 -5.71 10.49 0.64
N GLY A 35 -6.57 9.58 1.11
CA GLY A 35 -6.12 8.38 1.82
C GLY A 35 -5.21 7.46 0.99
N ARG A 36 -5.44 7.36 -0.33
CA ARG A 36 -4.52 6.63 -1.23
C ARG A 36 -3.18 7.32 -1.43
N LYS A 37 -3.17 8.65 -1.44
CA LYS A 37 -1.94 9.42 -1.53
C LYS A 37 -1.13 9.28 -0.24
N GLU A 38 -1.80 9.41 0.91
CA GLU A 38 -1.19 9.26 2.22
C GLU A 38 -0.51 7.89 2.39
N ILE A 39 -1.17 6.78 2.07
CA ILE A 39 -0.56 5.44 2.19
C ILE A 39 0.62 5.25 1.21
N ASN A 40 0.54 5.83 0.01
CA ASN A 40 1.66 5.79 -0.93
C ASN A 40 2.87 6.54 -0.35
N ASP A 41 2.65 7.76 0.16
CA ASP A 41 3.71 8.65 0.62
C ASP A 41 4.30 8.24 1.99
N THR A 42 3.50 7.62 2.87
CA THR A 42 3.91 7.23 4.23
C THR A 42 4.38 5.79 4.36
N PHE A 43 4.05 4.93 3.39
CA PHE A 43 4.33 3.50 3.50
C PHE A 43 4.92 2.90 2.23
N TYR A 44 4.15 2.83 1.14
CA TYR A 44 4.57 2.03 -0.02
C TYR A 44 5.82 2.59 -0.70
N LYS A 45 5.85 3.90 -0.96
CA LYS A 45 6.99 4.54 -1.63
C LYS A 45 8.25 4.52 -0.75
N PRO A 46 8.21 4.94 0.53
CA PRO A 46 9.38 4.83 1.42
C PRO A 46 9.92 3.41 1.54
N PHE A 47 9.06 2.40 1.64
CA PHE A 47 9.48 1.01 1.72
C PHE A 47 10.19 0.55 0.44
N LEU A 48 9.58 0.80 -0.73
CA LEU A 48 10.15 0.39 -2.03
C LEU A 48 11.44 1.13 -2.33
N GLU A 49 11.50 2.45 -2.13
CA GLU A 49 12.72 3.23 -2.36
C GLU A 49 13.85 2.77 -1.43
N LEU A 50 13.55 2.47 -0.17
CA LEU A 50 14.57 1.99 0.77
C LEU A 50 15.14 0.63 0.37
N TYR A 51 14.27 -0.30 -0.04
CA TYR A 51 14.70 -1.64 -0.44
C TYR A 51 15.37 -1.64 -1.83
N ASP A 52 14.74 -1.02 -2.84
CA ASP A 52 15.21 -1.07 -4.24
C ASP A 52 16.53 -0.34 -4.45
N ASN A 53 16.75 0.79 -3.76
CA ASN A 53 18.01 1.53 -3.87
C ASN A 53 19.21 0.71 -3.38
N GLU A 54 19.00 -0.19 -2.42
CA GLU A 54 20.07 -1.01 -1.82
C GLU A 54 20.12 -2.43 -2.38
N HIS A 55 18.97 -2.98 -2.81
CA HIS A 55 18.92 -4.24 -3.52
C HIS A 55 19.63 -4.15 -4.87
N HIS A 56 19.61 -2.97 -5.51
CA HIS A 56 20.41 -2.69 -6.71
C HIS A 56 21.90 -2.45 -6.44
N SER A 57 22.31 -2.26 -5.18
CA SER A 57 23.69 -1.91 -4.81
C SER A 57 24.53 -3.13 -4.40
N MET A 58 24.03 -4.03 -3.51
CA MET A 58 24.91 -5.06 -2.91
C MET A 58 24.25 -6.37 -2.38
N ALA A 59 22.93 -6.50 -2.27
CA ALA A 59 22.30 -7.64 -1.57
C ALA A 59 21.41 -8.50 -2.49
N TRP A 60 21.48 -9.84 -2.40
CA TRP A 60 20.57 -10.76 -3.11
C TRP A 60 19.32 -11.10 -2.28
N HIS A 61 19.45 -11.08 -0.95
CA HIS A 61 18.37 -11.35 0.00
C HIS A 61 18.24 -10.24 1.04
N TYR A 62 17.06 -10.11 1.64
CA TYR A 62 16.78 -9.17 2.73
C TYR A 62 17.72 -9.40 3.93
N THR A 63 18.09 -10.65 4.21
CA THR A 63 19.04 -11.00 5.27
C THR A 63 20.47 -10.55 5.00
N ASP A 64 20.82 -10.21 3.76
CA ASP A 64 22.16 -9.78 3.36
C ASP A 64 22.33 -8.26 3.52
N LEU A 65 21.24 -7.53 3.76
CA LEU A 65 21.28 -6.10 4.03
C LEU A 65 22.00 -5.82 5.36
N SER A 66 22.54 -4.62 5.52
CA SER A 66 23.09 -4.20 6.82
C SER A 66 22.02 -4.21 7.92
N LEU A 67 22.41 -4.48 9.17
CA LEU A 67 21.46 -4.52 10.29
C LEU A 67 20.68 -3.20 10.44
N GLU A 68 21.33 -2.06 10.19
CA GLU A 68 20.70 -0.73 10.18
C GLU A 68 19.59 -0.63 9.12
N MET A 69 19.85 -1.16 7.93
CA MET A 69 18.88 -1.16 6.83
C MET A 69 17.70 -2.09 7.13
N GLN A 70 18.00 -3.30 7.60
CA GLN A 70 16.96 -4.25 7.98
C GLN A 70 16.07 -3.68 9.10
N ASN A 71 16.65 -2.99 10.09
CA ASN A 71 15.90 -2.30 11.14
C ASN A 71 15.01 -1.18 10.58
N SER A 72 15.53 -0.38 9.65
CA SER A 72 14.78 0.71 9.00
C SER A 72 13.58 0.18 8.21
N ILE A 73 13.78 -0.92 7.46
CA ILE A 73 12.71 -1.60 6.73
C ILE A 73 11.66 -2.15 7.70
N MET A 74 12.11 -2.81 8.77
CA MET A 74 11.22 -3.38 9.78
C MET A 74 10.41 -2.29 10.49
N GLU A 75 11.01 -1.15 10.80
CA GLU A 75 10.32 -0.01 11.40
C GLU A 75 9.19 0.51 10.51
N ILE A 76 9.44 0.65 9.20
CA ILE A 76 8.41 1.06 8.23
C ILE A 76 7.25 0.05 8.19
N LEU A 77 7.57 -1.24 8.15
CA LEU A 77 6.58 -2.33 8.14
C LEU A 77 5.74 -2.35 9.42
N LEU A 78 6.37 -2.28 10.59
CA LEU A 78 5.69 -2.32 11.88
C LEU A 78 4.83 -1.08 12.11
N THR A 79 5.30 0.11 11.72
CA THR A 79 4.56 1.37 11.84
C THR A 79 3.28 1.34 11.02
N ASN A 80 3.31 0.70 9.84
CA ASN A 80 2.20 0.68 8.89
C ASN A 80 1.42 -0.64 8.84
N ARG A 81 1.69 -1.60 9.74
CA ARG A 81 1.11 -2.96 9.74
C ARG A 81 -0.42 -3.03 9.77
N TYR A 82 -1.11 -1.97 10.20
CA TYR A 82 -2.58 -1.92 10.22
C TYR A 82 -3.19 -1.39 8.93
N LYS A 83 -2.36 -0.86 8.01
CA LYS A 83 -2.79 -0.34 6.70
C LYS A 83 -2.83 -1.44 5.63
N VAL A 84 -2.36 -2.65 5.93
CA VAL A 84 -2.31 -3.80 5.00
C VAL A 84 -3.38 -4.84 5.27
N HIS A 85 -3.60 -5.73 4.30
CA HIS A 85 -4.47 -6.88 4.47
C HIS A 85 -4.02 -7.78 5.65
N PRO A 86 -4.93 -8.38 6.45
CA PRO A 86 -4.57 -9.18 7.63
C PRO A 86 -3.55 -10.30 7.38
N ARG A 87 -3.62 -10.94 6.21
CA ARG A 87 -2.61 -11.96 5.82
C ARG A 87 -1.19 -11.40 5.72
N ILE A 88 -1.03 -10.16 5.23
CA ILE A 88 0.28 -9.51 5.12
C ILE A 88 0.73 -9.01 6.48
N LYS A 89 -0.19 -8.51 7.30
CA LYS A 89 0.08 -8.17 8.70
C LYS A 89 0.67 -9.37 9.46
N ASN A 90 0.13 -10.57 9.27
CA ASN A 90 0.68 -11.79 9.87
C ASN A 90 2.10 -12.09 9.38
N LYS A 91 2.37 -11.92 8.08
CA LYS A 91 3.73 -12.07 7.54
C LYS A 91 4.72 -11.04 8.10
N ILE A 92 4.27 -9.80 8.33
CA ILE A 92 5.09 -8.79 9.00
C ILE A 92 5.44 -9.25 10.43
N TYR A 93 4.49 -9.83 11.16
CA TYR A 93 4.78 -10.40 12.49
C TYR A 93 5.70 -11.61 12.43
N GLU A 94 5.50 -12.52 11.47
CA GLU A 94 6.41 -13.64 11.26
C GLU A 94 7.84 -13.12 11.04
N LEU A 95 8.01 -12.13 10.17
CA LEU A 95 9.31 -11.51 9.91
C LEU A 95 9.90 -10.84 11.16
N ASP A 96 9.08 -10.11 11.93
CA ASP A 96 9.49 -9.46 13.19
C ASP A 96 9.99 -10.47 14.22
N MET A 97 9.39 -11.66 14.32
CA MET A 97 9.86 -12.69 15.26
C MET A 97 11.32 -13.11 15.01
N TYR A 98 11.76 -13.19 13.74
CA TYR A 98 13.16 -13.50 13.38
C TYR A 98 14.10 -12.29 13.52
N PHE A 99 13.54 -11.08 13.58
CA PHE A 99 14.28 -9.84 13.76
C PHE A 99 14.48 -9.50 15.23
N SER A 100 13.39 -9.46 15.98
CA SER A 100 13.38 -9.20 17.42
C SER A 100 14.27 -10.19 18.19
N SER A 101 14.37 -11.44 17.73
CA SER A 101 15.30 -12.43 18.30
C SER A 101 16.78 -12.07 18.10
N ARG A 102 17.12 -11.27 17.07
CA ARG A 102 18.50 -10.86 16.73
C ARG A 102 18.90 -9.46 17.22
N ILE A 103 17.93 -8.63 17.60
CA ILE A 103 18.21 -7.31 18.19
C ILE A 103 18.74 -7.42 19.63
N SER A 104 18.51 -8.57 20.30
CA SER A 104 19.04 -8.84 21.63
C SER A 104 20.58 -8.84 21.66
N PRO A 105 21.23 -8.19 22.65
CA PRO A 105 22.70 -8.17 22.76
C PRO A 105 23.35 -9.55 22.84
N LEU A 106 22.58 -10.58 23.24
CA LEU A 106 23.04 -11.96 23.42
C LEU A 106 23.07 -12.79 22.13
N SER A 107 22.41 -12.32 21.06
CA SER A 107 22.20 -13.09 19.82
C SER A 107 22.73 -12.38 18.56
N ARG A 108 23.41 -11.23 18.71
CA ARG A 108 23.99 -10.48 17.59
C ARG A 108 25.00 -11.28 16.76
N ASP A 109 25.64 -12.28 17.37
CA ASP A 109 26.61 -13.15 16.72
C ASP A 109 26.01 -14.48 16.21
N GLN A 110 24.70 -14.71 16.41
CA GLN A 110 24.01 -15.87 15.83
C GLN A 110 23.59 -15.56 14.40
N GLU A 111 24.40 -16.02 13.46
CA GLU A 111 24.02 -16.08 12.06
C GLU A 111 22.87 -17.09 11.88
N LEU A 112 21.86 -16.73 11.09
CA LEU A 112 20.79 -17.68 10.75
C LEU A 112 21.36 -18.86 9.97
N VAL A 113 20.78 -20.03 10.20
CA VAL A 113 21.03 -21.19 9.34
C VAL A 113 20.42 -20.94 7.96
N ASP A 114 20.98 -21.54 6.91
CA ASP A 114 20.54 -21.33 5.52
C ASP A 114 19.02 -21.57 5.32
N GLU A 115 18.45 -22.56 6.01
CA GLU A 115 17.01 -22.86 5.99
C GLU A 115 16.16 -21.70 6.54
N GLU A 116 16.64 -21.03 7.59
CA GLU A 116 15.98 -19.87 8.17
C GLU A 116 16.13 -18.64 7.27
N LYS A 117 17.28 -18.47 6.62
CA LYS A 117 17.50 -17.41 5.63
C LYS A 117 16.52 -17.54 4.46
N GLU A 118 16.38 -18.74 3.90
CA GLU A 118 15.44 -19.02 2.81
C GLU A 118 13.98 -18.75 3.23
N TYR A 119 13.60 -19.17 4.43
CA TYR A 119 12.26 -18.92 4.96
C TYR A 119 11.99 -17.42 5.16
N VAL A 120 12.91 -16.70 5.80
CA VAL A 120 12.82 -15.25 6.01
C VAL A 120 12.69 -14.52 4.68
N GLU A 121 13.48 -14.90 3.69
CA GLU A 121 13.43 -14.32 2.35
C GLU A 121 12.06 -14.57 1.70
N LYS A 122 11.53 -15.79 1.79
CA LYS A 122 10.20 -16.12 1.25
C LYS A 122 9.09 -15.29 1.90
N VAL A 123 9.16 -15.08 3.21
CA VAL A 123 8.21 -14.23 3.93
C VAL A 123 8.34 -12.78 3.45
N PHE A 124 9.57 -12.26 3.41
CA PHE A 124 9.87 -10.89 2.96
C PHE A 124 9.39 -10.64 1.52
N GLN A 125 9.71 -11.54 0.58
CA GLN A 125 9.31 -11.42 -0.82
C GLN A 125 7.79 -11.40 -0.99
N SER A 126 7.05 -12.11 -0.14
CA SER A 126 5.59 -12.03 -0.17
C SER A 126 5.06 -10.69 0.32
N ILE A 127 5.74 -10.03 1.26
CA ILE A 127 5.37 -8.69 1.73
C ILE A 127 5.71 -7.68 0.63
N TYR A 128 6.94 -7.73 0.10
CA TYR A 128 7.41 -6.89 -1.00
C TYR A 128 6.46 -6.96 -2.21
N SER A 129 6.19 -8.17 -2.72
CA SER A 129 5.30 -8.39 -3.86
C SER A 129 3.89 -7.82 -3.65
N TYR A 130 3.39 -7.84 -2.41
CA TYR A 130 2.10 -7.25 -2.09
C TYR A 130 2.17 -5.71 -2.13
N ILE A 131 3.17 -5.13 -1.48
CA ILE A 131 3.37 -3.67 -1.41
C ILE A 131 3.56 -3.09 -2.81
N GLU A 132 4.42 -3.71 -3.63
CA GLU A 132 4.65 -3.30 -5.02
C GLU A 132 3.35 -3.30 -5.83
N LYS A 133 2.56 -4.37 -5.76
CA LYS A 133 1.27 -4.47 -6.47
C LYS A 133 0.28 -3.41 -6.01
N GLU A 134 0.14 -3.18 -4.71
CA GLU A 134 -0.77 -2.15 -4.20
C GLU A 134 -0.27 -0.74 -4.52
N TYR A 135 1.04 -0.51 -4.53
CA TYR A 135 1.64 0.76 -4.95
C TYR A 135 1.33 1.09 -6.41
N VAL A 136 1.58 0.15 -7.33
CA VAL A 136 1.28 0.31 -8.76
C VAL A 136 -0.21 0.56 -8.98
N LYS A 137 -1.06 -0.23 -8.32
CA LYS A 137 -2.52 -0.08 -8.38
C LYS A 137 -2.97 1.28 -7.86
N ASN A 138 -2.40 1.78 -6.76
CA ASN A 138 -2.69 3.11 -6.24
C ASN A 138 -2.21 4.21 -7.18
N ASN A 139 -1.00 4.13 -7.71
CA ASN A 139 -0.48 5.11 -8.67
C ASN A 139 -1.35 5.17 -9.93
N ARG A 140 -1.79 4.03 -10.46
CA ARG A 140 -2.76 4.00 -11.57
C ARG A 140 -4.08 4.65 -11.17
N ALA A 141 -4.57 4.38 -9.97
CA ALA A 141 -5.81 4.97 -9.45
C ALA A 141 -5.72 6.48 -9.15
N LEU A 142 -4.52 7.02 -8.91
CA LEU A 142 -4.28 8.42 -8.61
C LEU A 142 -3.98 9.26 -9.86
N TYR A 143 -3.21 8.70 -10.81
CA TYR A 143 -2.57 9.47 -11.87
C TYR A 143 -2.94 9.04 -13.29
N CYS A 144 -3.51 7.84 -13.50
CA CYS A 144 -3.94 7.43 -14.84
C CYS A 144 -5.38 7.85 -15.15
N SER A 145 -5.63 8.21 -16.41
CA SER A 145 -6.99 8.41 -16.93
C SER A 145 -7.80 7.10 -16.91
N LEU A 146 -9.13 7.20 -16.92
CA LEU A 146 -10.04 6.04 -16.97
C LEU A 146 -9.72 5.10 -18.14
N ALA A 147 -9.45 5.65 -19.32
CA ALA A 147 -9.08 4.87 -20.51
C ALA A 147 -7.78 4.06 -20.30
N LYS A 148 -6.75 4.68 -19.71
CA LYS A 148 -5.49 3.98 -19.40
C LYS A 148 -5.68 2.87 -18.37
N ARG A 149 -6.54 3.09 -17.35
CA ARG A 149 -6.87 2.05 -16.36
C ARG A 149 -7.56 0.84 -16.99
N PHE A 150 -8.48 1.09 -17.92
CA PHE A 150 -9.19 0.02 -18.63
C PHE A 150 -8.24 -0.81 -19.51
N TYR A 151 -7.29 -0.15 -20.18
CA TYR A 151 -6.26 -0.83 -20.96
C TYR A 151 -5.38 -1.76 -20.10
N PHE A 152 -4.90 -1.29 -18.95
CA PHE A 152 -4.12 -2.14 -18.03
C PHE A 152 -4.90 -3.36 -17.56
N TRP A 153 -6.18 -3.19 -17.23
CA TRP A 153 -7.05 -4.29 -16.81
C TRP A 153 -7.24 -5.37 -17.89
N ILE A 154 -7.31 -4.97 -19.17
CA ILE A 154 -7.39 -5.92 -20.29
C ILE A 154 -6.10 -6.73 -20.42
N ILE A 155 -4.93 -6.07 -20.28
CA ILE A 155 -3.63 -6.73 -20.42
C ILE A 155 -3.42 -7.73 -19.29
N GLU A 156 -3.67 -7.35 -18.05
CA GLU A 156 -3.47 -8.21 -16.87
C GLU A 156 -4.35 -9.47 -16.88
N ARG A 157 -5.45 -9.48 -17.63
CA ARG A 157 -6.29 -10.67 -17.83
C ARG A 157 -5.79 -11.63 -18.90
N ARG A 158 -4.83 -11.21 -19.73
CA ARG A 158 -4.28 -12.00 -20.84
C ARG A 158 -2.93 -12.64 -20.54
N THR A 159 -2.25 -12.18 -19.49
CA THR A 159 -0.98 -12.69 -18.97
C THR A 159 -1.21 -13.53 -17.74
#